data_AF-A0A7W8NR87-F1
#
_entry.id   AF-A0A7W8NR87-F1
#
_cell.length_a   1.000
_cell.length_b   1.000
_cell.length_c   1.000
_cell.angle_alpha   90.00
_cell.angle_beta   90.00
_cell.angle_gamma   90.00
#
_symmetry.space_group_name_H-M   'P 1'
#
loop_
_entity.id
_entity.type
_entity.pdbx_description
1 polymer ?
#
loop_
_entity_poly.entity_id
_entity_poly.type
_entity_poly.pdbx_seq_one_letter_code
_entity_poly.pdbx_strand_id
1 'polypeptide(L)'
;MNFIPILLTAVLLGTAHAASPVQTKGSAVTIDLIAGQGSTNGGLNFNGGARGDRTFTVPLGATVTVKFKNMGIMPHSFVIRQGGAAPTDADASDAVFTSGYAPAKVEAGIRPGATTQVVFKASKAGSYYFVCGVPGHAMGGQYIRLVVSKAATVASFK
;
A
#
# COMPACT_ATOMS: atom_id res chain seq x y z
N MET A 1 59.07 27.91 7.79
CA MET A 1 58.38 27.07 6.77
C MET A 1 56.99 26.79 7.29
N ASN A 2 55.98 27.48 6.75
CA ASN A 2 54.60 27.42 7.21
C ASN A 2 53.91 26.17 6.64
N PHE A 3 53.35 25.33 7.51
CA PHE A 3 52.46 24.25 7.12
C PHE A 3 51.00 24.71 7.31
N ILE A 4 50.26 24.78 6.21
CA ILE A 4 48.81 25.00 6.19
C ILE A 4 48.14 23.61 6.22
N PRO A 5 47.29 23.27 7.20
CA PRO A 5 46.53 22.04 7.15
C PRO A 5 45.29 22.23 6.26
N ILE A 6 45.14 21.38 5.26
CA ILE A 6 43.94 21.28 4.43
C ILE A 6 42.86 20.59 5.25
N LEU A 7 41.77 21.30 5.54
CA LEU A 7 40.60 20.77 6.22
C LEU A 7 39.78 19.94 5.21
N LEU A 8 39.84 18.62 5.31
CA LEU A 8 39.00 17.71 4.53
C LEU A 8 37.56 17.80 5.05
N THR A 9 36.66 18.45 4.29
CA THR A 9 35.23 18.40 4.58
C THR A 9 34.68 17.04 4.13
N ALA A 10 34.32 16.18 5.09
CA ALA A 10 33.61 14.94 4.80
C ALA A 10 32.19 15.27 4.31
N VAL A 11 31.92 15.07 3.03
CA VAL A 11 30.55 15.03 2.50
C VAL A 11 29.96 13.68 2.92
N LEU A 12 29.11 13.68 3.96
CA LEU A 12 28.25 12.52 4.23
C LEU A 12 27.22 12.45 3.10
N LEU A 13 27.45 11.58 2.11
CA LEU A 13 26.37 11.06 1.28
C LEU A 13 25.49 10.17 2.16
N GLY A 14 24.46 10.75 2.75
CA GLY A 14 23.37 9.98 3.33
C GLY A 14 22.77 9.11 2.23
N THR A 15 22.74 7.79 2.43
CA THR A 15 21.97 6.91 1.56
C THR A 15 20.53 7.39 1.59
N ALA A 16 19.97 7.78 0.45
CA ALA A 16 18.54 8.06 0.35
C ALA A 16 17.80 6.77 0.72
N HIS A 17 17.29 6.69 1.95
CA HIS A 17 16.32 5.68 2.32
C HIS A 17 15.14 5.86 1.37
N ALA A 18 14.75 4.81 0.63
CA ALA A 18 13.54 4.86 -0.16
C ALA A 18 12.40 5.35 0.76
N ALA A 19 11.69 6.39 0.33
CA ALA A 19 10.66 7.00 1.16
C ALA A 19 9.63 5.94 1.58
N SER A 20 9.22 5.97 2.85
CA SER A 20 8.18 5.09 3.37
C SER A 20 6.94 5.14 2.46
N PRO A 21 6.34 3.99 2.08
CA PRO A 21 5.13 3.95 1.25
C PRO A 21 3.88 4.41 2.02
N VAL A 22 4.04 4.91 3.24
CA VAL A 22 2.98 5.52 4.02
C VAL A 22 3.51 6.72 4.79
N GLN A 23 2.72 7.80 4.80
CA GLN A 23 3.03 9.03 5.54
C GLN A 23 1.83 9.45 6.41
N THR A 24 2.11 10.05 7.57
CA THR A 24 1.09 10.60 8.49
C THR A 24 1.30 12.09 8.69
N LYS A 25 0.24 12.89 8.58
CA LYS A 25 0.22 14.32 8.88
C LYS A 25 -1.04 14.66 9.68
N GLY A 26 -0.91 14.78 11.00
CA GLY A 26 -2.08 14.87 11.88
C GLY A 26 -2.96 13.63 11.75
N SER A 27 -4.26 13.81 11.49
CA SER A 27 -5.21 12.71 11.24
C SER A 27 -5.24 12.24 9.77
N ALA A 28 -4.48 12.88 8.88
CA ALA A 28 -4.39 12.47 7.49
C ALA A 28 -3.29 11.42 7.30
N VAL A 29 -3.61 10.35 6.57
CA VAL A 29 -2.66 9.31 6.17
C VAL A 29 -2.66 9.21 4.66
N THR A 30 -1.49 9.15 4.05
CA THR A 30 -1.33 8.82 2.62
C THR A 30 -0.64 7.47 2.50
N ILE A 31 -1.26 6.55 1.77
CA ILE A 31 -0.69 5.25 1.40
C ILE A 31 -0.39 5.27 -0.08
N ASP A 32 0.85 4.95 -0.45
CA ASP A 32 1.25 4.64 -1.82
C ASP A 32 1.12 3.12 -2.01
N LEU A 33 -0.03 2.68 -2.53
CA LEU A 33 -0.30 1.26 -2.82
C LEU A 33 0.16 0.96 -4.26
N ILE A 34 1.18 0.12 -4.41
CA ILE A 34 1.82 -0.14 -5.69
C ILE A 34 1.59 -1.59 -6.10
N ALA A 35 0.79 -1.82 -7.14
CA ALA A 35 0.61 -3.17 -7.69
C ALA A 35 1.82 -3.55 -8.57
N GLY A 36 2.26 -4.81 -8.46
CA GLY A 36 3.31 -5.35 -9.34
C GLY A 36 4.65 -4.64 -9.20
N GLN A 37 5.02 -4.26 -7.97
CA GLN A 37 6.35 -3.70 -7.71
C GLN A 37 7.40 -4.81 -7.80
N GLY A 38 8.36 -4.66 -8.72
CA GLY A 38 9.37 -5.69 -8.98
C GLY A 38 8.74 -6.99 -9.52
N SER A 39 9.38 -8.12 -9.25
CA SER A 39 8.98 -9.44 -9.78
C SER A 39 8.40 -10.40 -8.71
N THR A 40 8.27 -9.97 -7.46
CA THR A 40 7.76 -10.83 -6.37
C THR A 40 6.39 -11.41 -6.71
N ASN A 41 6.20 -12.70 -6.43
CA ASN A 41 4.98 -13.46 -6.72
C ASN A 41 4.53 -13.33 -8.19
N GLY A 42 5.48 -13.26 -9.13
CA GLY A 42 5.19 -13.12 -10.56
C GLY A 42 4.51 -11.79 -10.93
N GLY A 43 4.66 -10.75 -10.10
CA GLY A 43 3.96 -9.46 -10.27
C GLY A 43 2.60 -9.39 -9.54
N LEU A 44 2.10 -10.50 -8.99
CA LEU A 44 0.89 -10.55 -8.18
C LEU A 44 1.17 -10.09 -6.74
N ASN A 45 1.57 -8.83 -6.58
CA ASN A 45 1.94 -8.25 -5.30
C ASN A 45 1.39 -6.83 -5.12
N PHE A 46 1.42 -6.36 -3.87
CA PHE A 46 1.32 -4.96 -3.51
C PHE A 46 2.56 -4.55 -2.74
N ASN A 47 3.27 -3.53 -3.21
CA ASN A 47 4.51 -3.00 -2.63
C ASN A 47 5.56 -4.10 -2.39
N GLY A 48 5.60 -5.10 -3.28
CA GLY A 48 6.49 -6.27 -3.17
C GLY A 48 6.01 -7.34 -2.18
N GLY A 49 4.91 -7.13 -1.46
CA GLY A 49 4.28 -8.10 -0.56
C GLY A 49 3.16 -8.90 -1.22
N ALA A 50 2.97 -10.13 -0.77
CA ALA A 50 1.95 -11.06 -1.25
C ALA A 50 1.52 -12.01 -0.13
N ARG A 51 0.38 -12.67 -0.31
CA ARG A 51 -0.15 -13.69 0.61
C ARG A 51 -0.31 -13.19 2.05
N GLY A 52 -0.48 -11.87 2.23
CA GLY A 52 -0.66 -11.24 3.55
C GLY A 52 0.63 -11.12 4.38
N ASP A 53 1.80 -11.16 3.75
CA ASP A 53 3.11 -11.07 4.42
C ASP A 53 3.53 -9.64 4.80
N ARG A 54 2.92 -8.62 4.17
CA ARG A 54 3.10 -7.21 4.48
C ARG A 54 1.85 -6.61 5.10
N THR A 55 2.04 -5.57 5.93
CA THR A 55 0.97 -4.90 6.65
C THR A 55 1.11 -3.39 6.63
N PHE A 56 0.11 -2.70 6.09
CA PHE A 56 -0.13 -1.30 6.43
C PHE A 56 -0.86 -1.22 7.78
N THR A 57 -0.40 -0.36 8.68
CA THR A 57 -1.13 -0.01 9.91
C THR A 57 -1.48 1.46 9.89
N VAL A 58 -2.74 1.82 10.17
CA VAL A 58 -3.22 3.20 10.23
C VAL A 58 -3.95 3.48 11.56
N PRO A 59 -3.92 4.72 12.08
CA PRO A 59 -4.72 5.12 13.23
C PRO A 59 -6.23 4.98 12.98
N LEU A 60 -6.97 4.53 13.99
CA LEU A 60 -8.43 4.62 14.01
C LEU A 60 -8.86 6.09 13.83
N GLY A 61 -9.82 6.32 12.95
CA GLY A 61 -10.34 7.64 12.64
C GLY A 61 -9.49 8.44 11.66
N ALA A 62 -8.38 7.89 11.14
CA ALA A 62 -7.61 8.57 10.10
C ALA A 62 -8.44 8.76 8.82
N THR A 63 -8.26 9.90 8.16
CA THR A 63 -8.67 10.07 6.75
C THR A 63 -7.52 9.56 5.89
N VAL A 64 -7.75 8.46 5.18
CA VAL A 64 -6.72 7.74 4.43
C VAL A 64 -6.91 7.99 2.94
N THR A 65 -5.90 8.60 2.31
CA THR A 65 -5.78 8.67 0.86
C THR A 65 -4.96 7.48 0.38
N VAL A 66 -5.54 6.63 -0.46
CA VAL A 66 -4.82 5.55 -1.14
C VAL A 66 -4.48 6.04 -2.54
N LYS A 67 -3.19 6.29 -2.79
CA LYS A 67 -2.66 6.53 -4.13
C LYS A 67 -2.29 5.18 -4.72
N PHE A 68 -3.09 4.72 -5.67
CA PHE A 68 -2.91 3.43 -6.30
C PHE A 68 -2.17 3.58 -7.62
N LYS A 69 -1.08 2.83 -7.78
CA LYS A 69 -0.29 2.76 -9.02
C LYS A 69 -0.14 1.33 -9.47
N ASN A 70 -0.35 1.08 -10.74
CA ASN A 70 0.03 -0.19 -11.35
C ASN A 70 1.43 -0.07 -11.98
N MET A 71 2.42 -0.74 -11.40
CA MET A 71 3.79 -0.86 -11.93
C MET A 71 4.07 -2.24 -12.56
N GLY A 72 3.09 -3.14 -12.55
CA GLY A 72 3.20 -4.46 -13.14
C GLY A 72 2.99 -4.47 -14.65
N ILE A 73 2.96 -5.67 -15.21
CA ILE A 73 2.77 -5.93 -16.65
C ILE A 73 1.33 -6.29 -17.02
N MET A 74 0.44 -6.41 -16.03
CA MET A 74 -0.96 -6.80 -16.20
C MET A 74 -1.89 -5.85 -15.44
N PRO A 75 -3.21 -5.85 -15.71
CA PRO A 75 -4.14 -5.01 -14.96
C PRO A 75 -4.20 -5.38 -13.49
N HIS A 76 -4.34 -4.38 -12.62
CA HIS A 76 -4.53 -4.59 -11.18
C HIS A 76 -5.57 -3.64 -10.63
N SER A 77 -6.20 -4.05 -9.53
CA SER A 77 -7.16 -3.28 -8.74
C SER A 77 -6.83 -3.48 -7.26
N PHE A 78 -7.59 -2.82 -6.38
CA PHE A 78 -7.66 -3.23 -4.99
C PHE A 78 -9.07 -3.08 -4.44
N VAL A 79 -9.38 -3.89 -3.43
CA VAL A 79 -10.54 -3.82 -2.56
C VAL A 79 -10.06 -3.97 -1.12
N ILE A 80 -10.54 -3.10 -0.23
CA ILE A 80 -10.33 -3.23 1.22
C ILE A 80 -11.45 -4.08 1.79
N ARG A 81 -11.20 -5.38 2.01
CA ARG A 81 -12.18 -6.32 2.57
C ARG A 81 -11.84 -6.72 4.00
N GLN A 82 -12.83 -7.25 4.70
CA GLN A 82 -12.67 -7.79 6.06
C GLN A 82 -11.58 -8.87 6.07
N GLY A 83 -10.71 -8.83 7.09
CA GLY A 83 -9.69 -9.85 7.31
C GLY A 83 -10.28 -11.19 7.76
N GLY A 84 -9.48 -12.26 7.73
CA GLY A 84 -9.90 -13.61 8.08
C GLY A 84 -9.10 -14.66 7.34
N ALA A 85 -9.79 -15.65 6.76
CA ALA A 85 -9.17 -16.60 5.84
C ALA A 85 -8.52 -15.89 4.63
N ALA A 86 -7.55 -16.56 4.01
CA ALA A 86 -6.90 -16.06 2.80
C ALA A 86 -7.95 -15.82 1.69
N PRO A 87 -8.01 -14.62 1.11
CA PRO A 87 -8.98 -14.32 0.06
C PRO A 87 -8.59 -15.02 -1.25
N THR A 88 -9.57 -15.62 -1.92
CA THR A 88 -9.43 -16.21 -3.26
C THR A 88 -9.95 -15.29 -4.36
N ASP A 89 -10.77 -14.32 -3.99
CA ASP A 89 -11.48 -13.34 -4.82
C ASP A 89 -11.67 -12.01 -4.06
N ALA A 90 -12.14 -10.99 -4.78
CA ALA A 90 -12.67 -9.77 -4.19
C ALA A 90 -13.48 -8.99 -5.22
N ASP A 91 -14.68 -8.56 -4.83
CA ASP A 91 -15.54 -7.67 -5.62
C ASP A 91 -15.72 -6.32 -4.91
N ALA A 92 -16.21 -5.31 -5.65
CA ALA A 92 -16.46 -3.98 -5.07
C ALA A 92 -17.43 -4.02 -3.88
N SER A 93 -18.38 -4.97 -3.86
CA SER A 93 -19.31 -5.20 -2.76
C SER A 93 -18.65 -5.68 -1.47
N ASP A 94 -17.43 -6.21 -1.52
CA ASP A 94 -16.69 -6.65 -0.34
C ASP A 94 -16.02 -5.50 0.42
N ALA A 95 -16.04 -4.29 -0.16
CA ALA A 95 -15.40 -3.12 0.42
C ALA A 95 -16.01 -2.76 1.78
N VAL A 96 -15.22 -2.86 2.85
CA VAL A 96 -15.68 -2.56 4.22
C VAL A 96 -15.78 -1.07 4.53
N PHE A 97 -15.12 -0.24 3.73
CA PHE A 97 -15.16 1.21 3.83
C PHE A 97 -15.76 1.77 2.55
N THR A 98 -16.59 2.80 2.67
CA THR A 98 -17.03 3.58 1.51
C THR A 98 -15.82 4.08 0.74
N SER A 99 -15.83 3.89 -0.58
CA SER A 99 -14.69 4.20 -1.47
C SER A 99 -13.41 3.41 -1.16
N GLY A 100 -13.53 2.28 -0.46
CA GLY A 100 -12.42 1.39 -0.12
C GLY A 100 -11.98 0.45 -1.25
N TYR A 101 -12.14 0.85 -2.51
CA TYR A 101 -11.75 0.05 -3.67
C TYR A 101 -11.45 0.94 -4.87
N ALA A 102 -10.59 0.47 -5.78
CA ALA A 102 -10.38 1.11 -7.07
C ALA A 102 -9.84 0.12 -8.12
N PRO A 103 -10.17 0.33 -9.42
CA PRO A 103 -11.12 1.32 -9.93
C PRO A 103 -12.57 0.88 -9.68
N ALA A 104 -13.56 1.60 -10.21
CA ALA A 104 -14.98 1.25 -10.04
C ALA A 104 -15.32 -0.17 -10.55
N LYS A 105 -14.64 -0.62 -11.61
CA LYS A 105 -14.67 -1.99 -12.13
C LYS A 105 -13.43 -2.74 -11.67
N VAL A 106 -13.48 -3.30 -10.47
CA VAL A 106 -12.33 -3.95 -9.82
C VAL A 106 -11.87 -5.20 -10.59
N GLU A 107 -12.79 -5.86 -11.27
CA GLU A 107 -12.57 -7.02 -12.13
C GLU A 107 -11.73 -6.68 -13.37
N ALA A 108 -11.85 -5.45 -13.87
CA ALA A 108 -11.09 -4.97 -15.02
C ALA A 108 -9.71 -4.42 -14.61
N GLY A 109 -9.62 -3.81 -13.42
CA GLY A 109 -8.40 -3.14 -12.95
C GLY A 109 -8.01 -1.92 -13.78
N ILE A 110 -6.90 -1.29 -13.39
CA ILE A 110 -6.24 -0.25 -14.19
C ILE A 110 -5.08 -0.86 -14.97
N ARG A 111 -4.86 -0.37 -16.20
CA ARG A 111 -3.77 -0.81 -17.09
C ARG A 111 -2.37 -0.57 -16.48
N PRO A 112 -1.34 -1.31 -16.92
CA PRO A 112 0.06 -1.01 -16.60
C PRO A 112 0.42 0.47 -16.75
N GLY A 113 1.15 1.00 -15.78
CA GLY A 113 1.59 2.40 -15.72
C GLY A 113 0.53 3.41 -15.29
N ALA A 114 -0.75 3.02 -15.21
CA ALA A 114 -1.81 3.92 -14.77
C ALA A 114 -1.81 4.13 -13.25
N THR A 115 -2.40 5.25 -12.85
CA THR A 115 -2.64 5.60 -11.45
C THR A 115 -4.10 5.99 -11.23
N THR A 116 -4.57 5.82 -10.01
CA THR A 116 -5.83 6.37 -9.53
C THR A 116 -5.72 6.60 -8.02
N GLN A 117 -6.71 7.25 -7.42
CA GLN A 117 -6.72 7.45 -5.98
C GLN A 117 -8.14 7.42 -5.44
N VAL A 118 -8.26 7.01 -4.17
CA VAL A 118 -9.49 7.11 -3.39
C VAL A 118 -9.17 7.64 -2.01
N VAL A 119 -10.20 8.12 -1.34
CA VAL A 119 -10.12 8.55 0.06
C VAL A 119 -11.19 7.80 0.84
N PHE A 120 -10.80 7.19 1.94
CA PHE A 120 -11.73 6.55 2.88
C PHE A 120 -11.45 6.98 4.31
N LYS A 121 -12.45 6.83 5.17
CA LYS A 121 -12.29 7.02 6.63
C LYS A 121 -12.01 5.66 7.26
N ALA A 122 -10.90 5.53 7.97
CA ALA A 122 -10.60 4.34 8.77
C ALA A 122 -11.47 4.32 10.04
N SER A 123 -12.79 4.17 9.89
CA SER A 123 -13.80 4.40 10.94
C SER A 123 -13.98 3.23 11.90
N LYS A 124 -13.45 2.05 11.58
CA LYS A 124 -13.60 0.83 12.37
C LYS A 124 -12.24 0.20 12.60
N ALA A 125 -11.91 -0.07 13.86
CA ALA A 125 -10.70 -0.77 14.23
C ALA A 125 -10.82 -2.25 13.86
N GLY A 126 -9.74 -2.85 13.38
CA GLY A 126 -9.75 -4.24 12.95
C GLY A 126 -8.63 -4.61 12.00
N SER A 127 -8.67 -5.87 11.57
CA SER A 127 -7.80 -6.41 10.53
C SER A 127 -8.57 -6.58 9.23
N TYR A 128 -7.93 -6.16 8.14
CA TYR A 128 -8.45 -6.09 6.79
C TYR A 128 -7.37 -6.57 5.81
N TYR A 129 -7.77 -6.72 4.55
CA TYR A 129 -6.84 -6.93 3.45
C TYR A 129 -7.04 -5.85 2.39
N PHE A 130 -5.93 -5.42 1.77
CA PHE A 130 -5.97 -4.96 0.38
C PHE A 130 -5.89 -6.20 -0.51
N VAL A 131 -6.87 -6.40 -1.39
CA VAL A 131 -6.99 -7.57 -2.25
C VAL A 131 -7.21 -7.13 -3.69
N CYS A 132 -6.51 -7.71 -4.66
CA CYS A 132 -6.81 -7.43 -6.07
C CYS A 132 -8.07 -8.18 -6.50
N GLY A 133 -9.03 -7.46 -7.10
CA GLY A 133 -10.29 -8.00 -7.60
C GLY A 133 -10.25 -8.49 -9.05
N VAL A 134 -9.10 -8.42 -9.73
CA VAL A 134 -8.96 -9.00 -11.07
C VAL A 134 -9.03 -10.53 -10.93
N PRO A 135 -9.85 -11.24 -11.75
CA PRO A 135 -10.07 -12.68 -11.60
C PRO A 135 -8.78 -13.49 -11.49
N GLY A 136 -8.71 -14.37 -10.50
CA GLY A 136 -7.55 -15.24 -10.23
C GLY A 136 -6.38 -14.59 -9.48
N HIS A 137 -6.32 -13.26 -9.37
CA HIS A 137 -5.17 -12.58 -8.75
C HIS A 137 -5.10 -12.79 -7.24
N ALA A 138 -6.25 -12.66 -6.55
CA ALA A 138 -6.34 -12.93 -5.11
C ALA A 138 -5.96 -14.39 -4.79
N MET A 139 -6.51 -15.36 -5.53
CA MET A 139 -6.13 -16.78 -5.46
C MET A 139 -4.62 -17.00 -5.73
N GLY A 140 -4.04 -16.25 -6.67
CA GLY A 140 -2.61 -16.21 -6.93
C GLY A 140 -1.76 -15.58 -5.83
N GLY A 141 -2.39 -15.02 -4.79
CA GLY A 141 -1.74 -14.43 -3.62
C GLY A 141 -1.65 -12.91 -3.63
N GLN A 142 -2.35 -12.21 -4.52
CA GLN A 142 -2.29 -10.74 -4.58
C GLN A 142 -3.15 -10.09 -3.48
N TYR A 143 -2.66 -10.17 -2.25
CA TYR A 143 -3.21 -9.45 -1.11
C TYR A 143 -2.15 -9.18 -0.05
N ILE A 144 -2.32 -8.05 0.66
CA ILE A 144 -1.54 -7.65 1.83
C ILE A 144 -2.49 -7.16 2.93
N ARG A 145 -2.01 -7.05 4.16
CA ARG A 145 -2.84 -6.67 5.31
C ARG A 145 -2.99 -5.17 5.44
N LEU A 146 -4.15 -4.76 5.93
CA LEU A 146 -4.40 -3.43 6.48
C LEU A 146 -4.91 -3.60 7.91
N VAL A 147 -4.29 -2.91 8.87
CA VAL A 147 -4.74 -2.85 10.26
C VAL A 147 -5.17 -1.43 10.58
N VAL A 148 -6.40 -1.28 11.05
CA VAL A 148 -6.86 -0.03 11.67
C VAL A 148 -6.73 -0.18 13.18
N SER A 149 -5.78 0.54 13.78
CA SER A 149 -5.39 0.36 15.17
C SER A 149 -5.86 1.52 16.05
N LYS A 150 -6.46 1.20 17.20
CA LYS A 150 -6.78 2.18 18.26
C LYS A 150 -5.52 2.77 18.91
N ALA A 151 -4.42 2.03 18.91
CA ALA A 151 -3.18 2.40 19.59
C ALA A 151 -2.19 3.12 18.68
N ALA A 152 -2.33 3.00 17.36
CA ALA A 152 -1.43 3.68 16.42
C ALA A 152 -1.74 5.17 16.38
N THR A 153 -0.70 5.99 16.54
CA THR A 153 -0.75 7.45 16.32
C THR A 153 -0.06 7.86 15.03
N VAL A 154 0.77 6.98 14.46
CA VAL A 154 1.48 7.14 13.19
C VAL A 154 1.28 5.87 12.36
N ALA A 155 1.01 6.04 11.07
CA ALA A 155 0.88 4.95 10.14
C ALA A 155 2.25 4.33 9.78
N SER A 156 2.27 3.02 9.52
CA SER A 156 3.49 2.28 9.20
C SER A 156 3.25 1.18 8.17
N PHE A 157 4.32 0.73 7.53
CA PHE A 157 4.34 -0.41 6.61
C PHE A 157 5.48 -1.35 7.02
N LYS A 158 5.18 -2.63 7.19
CA LYS A 158 6.13 -3.68 7.60
C LYS A 158 5.93 -4.93 6.76
#